data_AF-A0A062VBH7-F1
#
_entry.id   AF-A0A062VBH7-F1
#
_cell.length_a   1.000
_cell.length_b   1.000
_cell.length_c   1.000
_cell.angle_alpha   90.00
_cell.angle_beta   90.00
_cell.angle_gamma   90.00
#
_symmetry.space_group_name_H-M   'P 1'
#
loop_
_entity.id
_entity.type
_entity.pdbx_description
1 polymer ?
#
loop_
_entity_poly.entity_id
_entity_poly.type
_entity_poly.pdbx_seq_one_letter_code
_entity_poly.pdbx_strand_id
1 'polypeptide(L)'
;MGIAIERTHIITRMSIGEGAEDVSRALGMAEVEVPVRSQSYSGGKVSDSTSMQVQTRPVMTASEIASELGPRKKHIRVLLVGVGQDYYIINVPYCTLRCERLPHVPAEWTLTPPKAVEGSEAPQGPEAPPPPAAPTPRLTEGDISQILGKKRDLH
;
A
#
# COMPACT_ATOMS: atom_id res chain seq x y z
N MET A 1 13.41 -7.24 23.87
CA MET A 1 14.72 -7.47 23.22
C MET A 1 14.70 -6.66 21.94
N GLY A 2 15.33 -5.48 21.93
CA GLY A 2 15.36 -4.61 20.75
C GLY A 2 16.38 -5.13 19.75
N ILE A 3 16.08 -5.03 18.45
CA ILE A 3 17.02 -5.35 17.39
C ILE A 3 18.07 -4.23 17.37
N ALA A 4 19.29 -4.52 17.81
CA ALA A 4 20.39 -3.59 17.71
C ALA A 4 20.83 -3.48 16.24
N ILE A 5 21.01 -2.25 15.74
CA ILE A 5 21.46 -2.00 14.38
C ILE A 5 22.98 -2.19 14.32
N GLU A 6 23.41 -3.40 13.96
CA GLU A 6 24.83 -3.80 13.88
C GLU A 6 25.46 -3.54 12.50
N ARG A 7 24.67 -3.05 11.53
CA ARG A 7 25.11 -2.72 10.17
C ARG A 7 24.44 -1.44 9.66
N THR A 8 24.92 -0.89 8.56
CA THR A 8 24.24 0.21 7.88
C THR A 8 22.90 -0.25 7.31
N HIS A 9 21.82 0.42 7.68
CA HIS A 9 20.48 0.15 7.16
C HIS A 9 19.98 1.33 6.34
N ILE A 10 19.35 1.03 5.20
CA ILE A 10 18.63 1.99 4.38
C ILE A 10 17.15 1.66 4.48
N ILE A 11 16.40 2.56 5.09
CA ILE A 11 14.96 2.41 5.30
C ILE A 11 14.25 3.36 4.35
N THR A 12 13.34 2.80 3.55
CA THR A 12 12.43 3.56 2.68
C THR A 12 11.02 3.55 3.26
N ARG A 13 10.06 4.12 2.53
CA ARG A 13 8.64 4.08 2.94
C ARG A 13 8.18 2.65 3.18
N MET A 14 7.54 2.45 4.32
CA MET A 14 6.86 1.21 4.69
C MET A 14 5.39 1.52 4.97
N SER A 15 4.49 0.57 4.77
CA SER A 15 3.11 0.71 5.21
C SER A 15 3.04 0.80 6.73
N ILE A 16 2.05 1.51 7.24
CA ILE A 16 1.76 1.50 8.68
C ILE A 16 1.38 0.07 9.06
N GLY A 17 2.05 -0.48 10.08
CA GLY A 17 1.89 -1.85 10.54
C GLY A 17 3.13 -2.34 11.29
N GLU A 18 3.15 -3.62 11.61
CA GLU A 18 4.18 -4.26 12.45
C GLU A 18 5.61 -3.95 11.97
N GLY A 19 5.88 -4.05 10.67
CA GLY A 19 7.21 -3.77 10.14
C GLY A 19 7.68 -2.32 10.35
N ALA A 20 6.77 -1.34 10.31
CA ALA A 20 7.12 0.05 10.59
C ALA A 20 7.28 0.33 12.09
N GLU A 21 6.51 -0.37 12.93
CA GLU A 21 6.64 -0.29 14.40
C GLU A 21 7.94 -0.92 14.89
N ASP A 22 8.34 -2.06 14.32
CA ASP A 22 9.60 -2.72 14.65
C ASP A 22 10.81 -1.88 14.26
N VAL A 23 10.77 -1.25 13.09
CA VAL A 23 11.82 -0.32 12.66
C VAL A 23 11.86 0.90 13.57
N SER A 24 10.71 1.49 13.90
CA SER A 24 10.62 2.61 14.85
C SER A 24 11.22 2.25 16.21
N ARG A 25 10.94 1.04 16.70
CA ARG A 25 11.51 0.50 17.94
C ARG A 25 13.02 0.24 17.85
N ALA A 26 13.50 -0.23 16.71
CA ALA A 26 14.93 -0.48 16.46
C ALA A 26 15.74 0.82 16.35
N LEU A 27 15.14 1.90 15.84
CA LEU A 27 15.74 3.24 15.83
C LEU A 27 15.88 3.81 17.24
N GLY A 28 14.92 3.50 18.12
CA GLY A 28 14.94 3.91 19.51
C GLY A 28 14.31 5.28 19.77
N MET A 29 14.65 5.83 20.94
CA MET A 29 14.08 7.06 21.47
C MET A 29 15.12 8.18 21.50
N ALA A 30 14.69 9.41 21.26
CA ALA A 30 15.45 10.64 21.42
C ALA A 30 14.85 11.51 22.52
N GLU A 31 15.72 12.15 23.30
CA GLU A 31 15.32 13.20 24.22
C GLU A 31 15.22 14.52 23.45
N VAL A 32 14.06 15.14 23.49
CA VAL A 32 13.79 16.41 22.81
C VAL A 32 13.20 17.39 23.80
N GLU A 33 13.81 18.56 23.89
CA GLU A 33 13.25 19.67 24.65
C GLU A 33 12.07 20.28 23.89
N VAL A 34 10.89 20.21 24.51
CA VAL A 34 9.65 20.74 23.94
C VAL A 34 9.19 21.95 24.75
N PRO A 35 8.90 23.09 24.11
CA PRO A 35 8.29 24.23 24.79
C PRO A 35 6.84 23.92 25.15
N VAL A 36 6.53 23.86 26.44
CA VAL A 36 5.18 23.69 26.97
C VAL A 36 4.62 25.08 27.29
N ARG A 37 3.52 25.44 26.64
CA ARG A 37 2.76 26.66 26.94
C ARG A 37 1.64 26.32 27.90
N SER A 38 1.69 26.88 29.11
CA SER A 38 0.61 26.80 30.07
C SER A 38 -0.11 28.15 30.13
N GLN A 39 -1.40 28.15 29.81
CA GLN A 39 -2.29 29.30 30.04
C GLN A 39 -2.98 29.13 31.39
N SER A 40 -2.69 30.04 32.31
CA SER A 40 -3.39 30.11 33.60
C SER A 40 -4.38 31.25 33.59
N TYR A 41 -5.63 30.96 33.93
CA TYR A 41 -6.70 31.94 34.03
C TYR A 41 -6.98 32.23 35.51
N SER A 42 -6.67 33.44 35.97
CA SER A 42 -6.97 33.87 37.35
C SER A 42 -7.44 35.32 37.36
N GLY A 43 -8.60 35.57 37.96
CA GLY A 43 -9.12 36.92 38.22
C GLY A 43 -9.27 37.82 36.99
N GLY A 44 -9.59 37.27 35.80
CA GLY A 44 -9.77 38.04 34.57
C GLY A 44 -8.49 38.43 33.83
N LYS A 45 -7.31 38.00 34.30
CA LYS A 45 -6.04 38.15 33.59
C LYS A 45 -5.58 36.79 33.04
N VAL A 46 -5.22 36.79 31.76
CA VAL A 46 -4.57 35.65 31.09
C VAL A 46 -3.08 35.76 31.34
N SER A 47 -2.51 34.74 32.00
CA SER A 47 -1.06 34.62 32.13
C SER A 47 -0.58 33.48 31.23
N ASP A 48 0.21 33.83 30.24
CA ASP A 48 0.92 32.91 29.36
C ASP A 48 2.31 32.63 29.95
N SER A 49 2.58 31.38 30.33
CA SER A 49 3.92 30.93 30.71
C SER A 49 4.40 29.88 29.73
N THR A 50 5.64 30.02 29.26
CA THR A 50 6.31 29.03 28.39
C THR A 50 7.46 28.42 29.18
N SER A 51 7.39 27.13 29.48
CA SER A 51 8.49 26.38 30.10
C SER A 51 9.07 25.37 29.12
N MET A 52 10.36 25.09 29.22
CA MET A 52 11.02 24.03 28.43
C MET A 52 10.93 22.73 29.24
N GLN A 53 10.39 21.68 28.64
CA GLN A 53 10.31 20.36 29.26
C GLN A 53 11.01 19.34 28.37
N VAL A 54 11.94 18.57 28.95
CA VAL A 54 12.58 17.43 28.27
C VAL A 54 11.53 16.32 28.13
N GLN A 55 11.27 15.88 26.90
CA GLN A 55 10.39 14.75 26.60
C GLN A 55 11.14 13.70 25.78
N THR A 56 10.98 12.44 26.17
CA THR A 56 11.51 11.31 25.41
C THR A 56 10.48 10.90 24.35
N ARG A 57 10.85 10.94 23.07
CA ARG A 57 9.99 10.55 21.94
C ARG A 57 10.73 9.60 20.99
N PRO A 58 10.03 8.77 20.19
CA PRO A 58 10.70 7.99 19.16
C PRO A 58 11.49 8.89 18.22
N VAL A 59 12.67 8.43 17.79
CA VAL A 59 13.48 9.12 16.78
C VAL A 59 12.65 9.37 15.52
N MET A 60 11.92 8.35 15.09
CA MET A 60 10.95 8.43 14.01
C MET A 60 9.81 7.47 14.29
N THR A 61 8.59 7.96 14.24
CA THR A 61 7.37 7.18 14.44
C THR A 61 7.05 6.33 13.19
N ALA A 62 6.28 5.25 13.37
CA ALA A 62 5.80 4.43 12.25
C ALA A 62 5.01 5.26 11.21
N SER A 63 4.24 6.24 11.67
CA SER A 63 3.51 7.18 10.80
C SER A 63 4.44 8.09 10.01
N GLU A 64 5.52 8.58 10.61
CA GLU A 64 6.54 9.36 9.91
C GLU A 64 7.28 8.48 8.89
N ILE A 65 7.67 7.25 9.24
CA ILE A 65 8.27 6.29 8.29
C ILE A 65 7.35 6.07 7.08
N ALA A 66 6.04 5.97 7.32
CA ALA A 66 5.05 5.74 6.27
C ALA A 66 4.72 6.97 5.42
N SER A 67 4.95 8.19 5.92
CA SER A 67 4.52 9.44 5.26
C SER A 67 5.67 10.32 4.77
N GLU A 68 6.76 10.37 5.51
CA GLU A 68 7.92 11.22 5.25
C GLU A 68 8.87 10.59 4.23
N LEU A 69 9.07 9.28 4.32
CA LEU A 69 9.99 8.52 3.47
C LEU A 69 9.35 8.12 2.15
N GLY A 70 10.20 7.69 1.21
CA GLY A 70 9.81 7.13 -0.08
C GLY A 70 9.85 8.12 -1.24
N PRO A 71 9.20 7.76 -2.35
CA PRO A 71 9.29 8.51 -3.59
C PRO A 71 8.58 9.87 -3.46
N ARG A 72 9.29 10.92 -3.85
CA ARG A 72 8.77 12.27 -4.10
C ARG A 72 8.85 12.57 -5.58
N LYS A 73 8.48 13.78 -5.98
CA LYS A 73 8.46 14.20 -7.40
C LYS A 73 9.86 14.21 -8.04
N LYS A 74 10.91 14.54 -7.29
CA LYS A 74 12.28 14.74 -7.82
C LYS A 74 13.33 13.79 -7.23
N HIS A 75 13.03 13.14 -6.11
CA HIS A 75 13.96 12.32 -5.36
C HIS A 75 13.19 11.26 -4.58
N ILE A 76 13.91 10.28 -4.07
CA ILE A 76 13.45 9.31 -3.07
C ILE A 76 14.06 9.73 -1.73
N ARG A 77 13.22 9.97 -0.73
CA ARG A 77 13.67 10.29 0.62
C ARG A 77 13.86 9.00 1.41
N VAL A 78 15.07 8.78 1.91
CA VAL A 78 15.47 7.54 2.60
C VAL A 78 16.10 7.88 3.95
N LEU A 79 15.89 7.00 4.93
CA LEU A 79 16.54 7.08 6.22
C LEU A 79 17.76 6.16 6.21
N LEU A 80 18.93 6.72 6.48
CA LEU A 80 20.20 6.02 6.62
C LEU A 80 20.55 5.93 8.10
N VAL A 81 20.80 4.72 8.58
CA VAL A 81 21.20 4.47 9.97
C VAL A 81 22.52 3.71 9.95
N GLY A 82 23.54 4.28 10.59
CA GLY A 82 24.87 3.70 10.72
C GLY A 82 25.09 3.09 12.10
N VAL A 83 26.11 2.23 12.21
CA VAL A 83 26.53 1.66 13.50
C VAL A 83 27.19 2.75 14.34
N GLY A 84 26.64 3.03 15.53
CA GLY A 84 27.19 4.03 16.45
C GLY A 84 27.12 5.48 15.96
N GLN A 85 26.24 5.78 14.99
CA GLN A 85 26.10 7.11 14.40
C GLN A 85 24.67 7.63 14.45
N ASP A 86 24.54 8.95 14.32
CA ASP A 86 23.29 9.66 14.10
C ASP A 86 22.55 9.11 12.87
N TYR A 87 21.23 9.28 12.87
CA TYR A 87 20.40 8.95 11.72
C TYR A 87 20.41 10.11 10.72
N TYR A 88 20.42 9.78 9.44
CA TYR A 88 20.40 10.79 8.37
C TYR A 88 19.21 10.57 7.45
N ILE A 89 18.52 11.65 7.11
CA ILE A 89 17.50 11.61 6.06
C ILE A 89 18.10 12.17 4.78
N ILE A 90 18.21 11.32 3.76
CA ILE A 90 18.89 11.62 2.49
C ILE A 90 17.86 11.66 1.37
N ASN A 91 18.01 12.65 0.48
CA ASN A 91 17.20 12.77 -0.73
C ASN A 91 18.00 12.24 -1.93
N VAL A 92 17.69 11.03 -2.37
CA VAL A 92 18.32 10.38 -3.53
C VAL A 92 17.65 10.86 -4.81
N PRO A 93 18.33 11.62 -5.71
CA PRO A 93 17.70 12.13 -6.92
C PRO A 93 17.37 11.00 -7.90
N TYR A 94 16.30 11.17 -8.68
CA TYR A 94 16.11 10.31 -9.85
C TYR A 94 17.16 10.64 -10.91
N CYS A 95 17.90 9.64 -11.35
CA CYS A 95 18.85 9.77 -12.45
C CYS A 95 18.35 9.00 -13.66
N THR A 96 18.51 9.59 -14.84
CA THR A 96 18.30 8.90 -16.12
C THR A 96 19.63 8.31 -16.56
N LEU A 97 19.71 6.99 -16.56
CA LEU A 97 20.88 6.28 -17.07
C LEU A 97 20.77 6.14 -18.59
N ARG A 98 21.91 6.18 -19.29
CA ARG A 98 21.94 5.89 -20.72
C ARG A 98 21.62 4.41 -20.93
N CYS A 99 20.77 4.12 -21.91
CA CYS A 99 20.47 2.73 -22.29
C CYS A 99 21.63 2.20 -23.14
N GLU A 100 22.56 1.47 -22.52
CA GLU A 100 23.73 0.91 -23.22
C GLU A 100 23.43 -0.41 -23.94
N ARG A 101 22.43 -1.15 -23.48
CA ARG A 101 22.00 -2.44 -24.04
C ARG A 101 20.50 -2.63 -23.88
N LEU A 102 19.91 -3.41 -24.77
CA LEU A 102 18.52 -3.84 -24.62
C LEU A 102 18.36 -4.64 -23.31
N PRO A 103 17.34 -4.36 -22.46
CA PRO A 103 17.14 -5.06 -21.20
C PRO A 103 16.92 -6.57 -21.35
N HIS A 104 16.31 -6.97 -22.46
CA HIS A 104 16.02 -8.35 -22.79
C HIS A 104 16.21 -8.54 -24.28
N VAL A 105 17.03 -9.53 -24.65
CA VAL A 105 17.20 -10.00 -26.03
C VAL A 105 16.78 -11.47 -26.02
N PRO A 106 15.65 -11.84 -26.65
CA PRO A 106 15.23 -13.24 -26.70
C PRO A 106 16.28 -14.06 -27.44
N ALA A 107 16.52 -15.29 -26.96
CA ALA A 107 17.43 -16.21 -27.64
C ALA A 107 16.82 -16.62 -28.99
N GLU A 108 17.63 -16.78 -30.04
CA GLU A 108 17.15 -17.00 -31.42
C GLU A 108 16.17 -18.17 -31.54
N TRP A 109 16.42 -19.26 -30.79
CA TRP A 109 15.56 -20.45 -30.79
C TRP A 109 14.16 -20.21 -30.20
N THR A 110 13.98 -19.15 -29.40
CA THR A 110 12.67 -18.77 -28.82
C THR A 110 11.80 -17.97 -29.78
N LEU A 111 12.36 -17.53 -30.92
CA LEU A 111 11.62 -16.77 -31.94
C LEU A 111 10.76 -17.66 -32.84
N THR A 112 11.00 -18.97 -32.82
CA THR A 112 10.19 -19.91 -33.60
C THR A 112 8.90 -20.17 -32.83
N PRO A 113 7.73 -19.72 -33.31
CA PRO A 113 6.47 -20.07 -32.68
C PRO A 113 6.36 -21.60 -32.66
N PRO A 114 5.89 -22.21 -31.55
CA PRO A 114 5.66 -23.65 -31.52
C PRO A 114 4.77 -23.99 -32.72
N LYS A 115 5.26 -24.91 -33.56
CA LYS A 115 4.46 -25.45 -34.68
C LYS A 115 3.15 -25.92 -34.07
N ALA A 116 2.03 -25.36 -34.54
CA ALA A 116 0.72 -25.82 -34.10
C ALA A 116 0.70 -27.34 -34.23
N VAL A 117 0.45 -28.02 -33.12
CA VAL A 117 0.27 -29.47 -33.13
C VAL A 117 -1.05 -29.70 -33.86
N GLU A 118 -0.99 -29.89 -35.17
CA GLU A 118 -2.12 -30.46 -35.91
C GLU A 118 -2.33 -31.87 -35.36
N GLY A 119 -3.40 -32.03 -34.59
CA GLY A 119 -3.79 -33.31 -34.01
C GLY A 119 -3.20 -33.60 -32.64
N SER A 120 -3.55 -32.81 -31.63
CA SER A 120 -3.93 -33.45 -30.37
C SER A 120 -5.45 -33.53 -30.39
N GLU A 121 -5.99 -34.71 -30.66
CA GLU A 121 -7.34 -35.02 -30.17
C GLU A 121 -7.35 -34.62 -28.70
N ALA A 122 -8.31 -33.76 -28.32
CA ALA A 122 -8.60 -33.55 -26.92
C ALA A 122 -8.83 -34.94 -26.31
N PRO A 123 -8.22 -35.28 -25.15
CA PRO A 123 -8.56 -36.52 -24.49
C PRO A 123 -10.08 -36.53 -24.34
N GLN A 124 -10.75 -37.52 -24.94
CA GLN A 124 -12.19 -37.71 -24.80
C GLN A 124 -12.46 -37.99 -23.32
N GLY A 125 -12.70 -36.91 -22.57
CA GLY A 125 -13.41 -37.01 -21.30
C GLY A 125 -14.80 -37.58 -21.57
N PRO A 126 -15.41 -38.27 -20.59
CA PRO A 126 -16.73 -38.87 -20.76
C PRO A 126 -17.73 -37.83 -21.28
N GLU A 127 -18.50 -38.24 -22.28
CA GLU A 127 -19.49 -37.47 -23.03
C GLU A 127 -20.23 -36.45 -22.14
N ALA A 128 -20.04 -35.16 -22.44
CA ALA A 128 -20.75 -34.10 -21.75
C ALA A 128 -22.26 -34.21 -22.02
N PRO A 129 -23.13 -34.07 -21.01
CA PRO A 129 -24.57 -34.06 -21.23
C PRO A 129 -24.97 -32.92 -22.17
N PRO A 130 -26.06 -33.08 -22.94
CA PRO A 130 -26.46 -32.11 -23.97
C PRO A 130 -26.67 -30.71 -23.37
N PRO A 131 -26.43 -29.64 -24.16
CA PRO A 131 -26.53 -28.27 -23.67
C PRO A 131 -27.94 -27.99 -23.13
N PRO A 132 -28.07 -27.24 -22.01
CA PRO A 132 -29.37 -26.88 -21.50
C PRO A 132 -30.13 -26.07 -22.56
N ALA A 133 -31.37 -26.47 -22.84
CA ALA A 133 -32.28 -25.73 -23.69
C ALA A 133 -32.38 -24.28 -23.21
N ALA A 134 -32.40 -23.35 -24.17
CA ALA A 134 -32.55 -21.91 -23.90
C ALA A 134 -33.70 -21.66 -22.89
N PRO A 135 -33.54 -20.73 -21.94
CA PRO A 135 -34.56 -20.49 -20.93
C PRO A 135 -35.83 -19.98 -21.62
N THR A 136 -36.87 -20.80 -21.59
CA THR A 136 -38.22 -20.39 -21.98
C THR A 136 -38.66 -19.25 -21.07
N PRO A 137 -39.12 -18.10 -21.60
CA PRO A 137 -39.62 -17.02 -20.77
C PRO A 137 -40.82 -17.52 -19.97
N ARG A 138 -40.72 -17.46 -18.63
CA ARG A 138 -41.72 -18.01 -17.69
C ARG A 138 -43.01 -17.21 -17.58
N LEU A 139 -43.20 -16.18 -18.42
CA LEU A 139 -44.40 -15.36 -18.45
C LEU A 139 -44.75 -15.09 -19.92
N THR A 140 -45.98 -15.43 -20.29
CA THR A 140 -46.53 -15.09 -21.61
C THR A 140 -47.34 -13.79 -21.52
N GLU A 141 -47.55 -13.08 -22.63
CA GLU A 141 -48.32 -11.81 -22.65
C GLU A 141 -49.75 -11.96 -22.08
N GLY A 142 -50.32 -13.17 -22.12
CA GLY A 142 -51.58 -13.50 -21.47
C GLY A 142 -51.53 -13.40 -19.94
N ASP A 143 -50.42 -13.77 -19.31
CA ASP A 143 -50.22 -13.69 -17.86
C ASP A 143 -50.11 -12.23 -17.39
N ILE A 144 -49.47 -11.38 -18.20
CA ILE A 144 -49.32 -9.95 -17.93
C ILE A 144 -50.69 -9.24 -17.95
N SER A 145 -51.57 -9.65 -18.87
CA SER A 145 -52.92 -9.09 -19.02
C SER A 145 -53.84 -9.44 -17.84
N GLN A 146 -53.69 -10.64 -17.24
CA GLN A 146 -54.44 -11.04 -16.05
C GLN A 146 -54.00 -10.30 -14.78
N ILE A 147 -52.71 -9.97 -14.65
CA ILE A 147 -52.18 -9.24 -13.49
C ILE A 147 -52.63 -7.77 -13.51
N LEU A 148 -52.74 -7.16 -14.70
CA LEU A 148 -53.28 -5.79 -14.83
C LEU A 148 -54.80 -5.72 -14.68
N GLY A 149 -55.55 -6.76 -15.10
CA GLY A 149 -57.01 -6.79 -14.98
C GLY A 149 -57.53 -6.97 -13.55
N LYS A 150 -56.75 -7.64 -12.67
CA LYS A 150 -57.21 -8.02 -11.32
C LYS A 150 -57.06 -6.95 -10.25
N LYS A 151 -56.59 -5.74 -10.61
CA LYS A 151 -56.37 -4.62 -9.67
C LYS A 151 -57.55 -3.64 -9.56
N ARG A 152 -58.72 -3.97 -10.11
CA ARG A 152 -59.88 -3.06 -10.19
C ARG A 152 -61.10 -3.41 -9.34
N ASP A 153 -61.05 -4.44 -8.50
CA ASP A 153 -62.16 -4.75 -7.57
C ASP A 153 -61.62 -4.97 -6.15
N LEU A 154 -61.42 -3.86 -5.45
CA LEU A 154 -61.38 -3.78 -3.99
C LEU A 154 -62.17 -2.52 -3.62
N HIS A 155 -63.44 -2.72 -3.34
CA HIS A 155 -64.27 -1.78 -2.59
C HIS A 155 -64.92 -2.53 -1.43
#